data_AF-A0AAE9PSY1-F1
#
_entry.id   AF-A0AAE9PSY1-F1
#
_cell.length_a   1.000
_cell.length_b   1.000
_cell.length_c   1.000
_cell.angle_alpha   90.00
_cell.angle_beta   90.00
_cell.angle_gamma   90.00
#
_symmetry.space_group_name_H-M   'P 1'
#
loop_
_entity.id
_entity.type
_entity.pdbx_description
1 polymer ?
#
loop_
_entity_poly.entity_id
_entity_poly.type
_entity_poly.pdbx_seq_one_letter_code
_entity_poly.pdbx_strand_id
1 'polypeptide(L)'
;MKKKGSSTKRKLPTNVRERDGKYSYRYYIPTTKFIEGEEKKSSKEMESPRFDTIQEAVDFGILIEAKKIQKKLKYTDDLTVRTWSQTWLKAYIMEREPAGNTIKNREYGLRVLLKQFGGFSIVDVSVSQYQDFLYKLKEDGKSRSTITTIHTAASLMFEHAKRKGLIEFDPTADAVIPKEKKTARKIGEKNKSSPNFSRRTN
;
A
#
# COMPACT_ATOMS: atom_id res chain seq x y z
N MET A 1 15.85 28.67 56.94
CA MET A 1 14.89 28.86 55.83
C MET A 1 15.65 28.94 54.51
N LYS A 2 15.64 27.88 53.69
CA LYS A 2 16.30 27.88 52.37
C LYS A 2 15.35 28.54 51.35
N LYS A 3 15.77 29.68 50.79
CA LYS A 3 15.06 30.41 49.74
C LYS A 3 14.94 29.51 48.49
N LYS A 4 13.72 29.18 48.08
CA LYS A 4 13.44 28.56 46.78
C LYS A 4 13.79 29.58 45.69
N GLY A 5 14.84 29.29 44.93
CA GLY A 5 15.22 30.06 43.75
C GLY A 5 14.10 29.99 42.71
N SER A 6 13.63 31.16 42.30
CA SER A 6 12.75 31.35 41.14
C SER A 6 13.48 30.83 39.89
N SER A 7 13.00 29.74 39.30
CA SER A 7 13.53 29.26 38.02
C SER A 7 13.06 30.20 36.91
N THR A 8 13.99 30.96 36.36
CA THR A 8 13.78 31.75 35.15
C THR A 8 13.29 30.80 34.05
N LYS A 9 12.00 30.89 33.67
CA LYS A 9 11.43 30.11 32.56
C LYS A 9 12.25 30.44 31.30
N ARG A 10 13.15 29.56 30.89
CA ARG A 10 13.90 29.72 29.62
C ARG A 10 12.87 29.78 28.51
N LYS A 11 12.93 30.81 27.66
CA LYS A 11 12.07 30.92 26.48
C LYS A 11 12.57 29.91 25.44
N LEU A 12 11.79 28.87 25.18
CA LEU A 12 12.09 27.89 24.13
C LEU A 12 11.84 28.52 22.74
N PRO A 13 12.59 28.09 21.70
CA PRO A 13 12.33 28.49 20.33
C PRO A 13 10.92 28.10 19.85
N THR A 14 10.41 28.81 18.83
CA THR A 14 9.09 28.55 18.23
C THR A 14 8.93 27.07 17.87
N ASN A 15 7.78 26.50 18.23
CA ASN A 15 7.42 25.09 18.02
C ASN A 15 8.26 24.05 18.77
N VAL A 16 9.26 24.44 19.57
CA VAL A 16 10.00 23.52 20.45
C VAL A 16 9.28 23.35 21.77
N ARG A 17 9.11 22.10 22.21
CA ARG A 17 8.55 21.72 23.51
C ARG A 17 9.63 21.01 24.34
N GLU A 18 9.59 21.20 25.65
CA GLU A 18 10.45 20.50 26.60
C GLU A 18 9.60 19.59 27.49
N ARG A 19 9.98 18.31 27.59
CA ARG A 19 9.36 17.34 28.50
C ARG A 19 10.43 16.39 29.02
N ASP A 20 10.48 16.22 30.34
CA ASP A 20 11.43 15.33 31.04
C ASP A 20 12.91 15.64 30.69
N GLY A 21 13.23 16.91 30.44
CA GLY A 21 14.59 17.35 30.05
C GLY A 21 14.97 16.99 28.60
N LYS A 22 14.02 16.54 27.79
CA LYS A 22 14.18 16.31 26.35
C LYS A 22 13.37 17.31 25.53
N TYR A 23 13.79 17.55 24.29
CA TYR A 23 13.20 18.54 23.40
C TYR A 23 12.53 17.88 22.20
N SER A 24 11.33 18.35 21.83
CA SER A 24 10.66 17.93 20.59
C SER A 24 10.21 19.14 19.78
N TYR A 25 10.09 18.97 18.47
CA TYR A 25 9.58 19.96 17.54
C TYR A 25 8.16 19.58 17.12
N ARG A 26 7.20 20.48 17.37
CA ARG A 26 5.82 20.32 16.93
C ARG A 26 5.64 20.85 15.52
N TYR A 27 4.99 20.07 14.66
CA TYR A 27 4.70 20.47 13.29
C TYR A 27 3.32 19.97 12.83
N TYR A 28 2.81 20.57 11.77
CA TYR A 28 1.53 20.20 11.18
C TYR A 28 1.76 19.60 9.80
N ILE A 29 1.25 18.39 9.59
CA ILE A 29 1.29 17.77 8.28
C ILE A 29 -0.07 17.96 7.60
N PRO A 30 -0.12 18.45 6.34
CA PRO A 30 -1.36 18.51 5.58
C PRO A 30 -1.89 17.09 5.35
N THR A 31 -3.18 16.90 5.58
CA THR A 31 -3.92 15.66 5.37
C THR A 31 -5.17 15.90 4.54
N THR A 32 -5.72 14.84 3.96
CA THR A 32 -7.03 14.84 3.31
C THR A 32 -7.91 13.85 4.06
N LYS A 33 -9.04 14.30 4.59
CA LYS A 33 -10.05 13.43 5.21
C LYS A 33 -11.22 13.27 4.26
N PHE A 34 -11.71 12.04 4.14
CA PHE A 34 -12.95 11.73 3.45
C PHE A 34 -14.09 11.81 4.46
N ILE A 35 -14.90 12.87 4.37
CA ILE A 35 -16.09 13.05 5.20
C ILE A 35 -17.28 13.01 4.23
N GLU A 36 -18.21 12.07 4.44
CA GLU A 36 -19.43 11.94 3.62
C GLU A 36 -19.19 11.74 2.11
N GLY A 37 -18.03 11.19 1.73
CA GLY A 37 -17.69 10.93 0.32
C GLY A 37 -16.97 12.08 -0.39
N GLU A 38 -16.76 13.20 0.27
CA GLU A 38 -16.00 14.35 -0.25
C GLU A 38 -14.61 14.47 0.37
N GLU A 39 -13.62 14.85 -0.45
CA GLU A 39 -12.24 15.11 -0.01
C GLU A 39 -12.12 16.51 0.64
N LYS A 40 -11.85 16.55 1.95
CA LYS A 40 -11.62 17.81 2.68
C LYS A 40 -10.18 17.92 3.16
N LYS A 41 -9.55 19.07 2.89
CA LYS A 41 -8.22 19.41 3.40
C LYS A 41 -8.29 19.56 4.92
N SER A 42 -7.36 18.94 5.61
CA SER A 42 -7.21 19.02 7.06
C SER A 42 -5.71 19.05 7.40
N SER A 43 -5.36 19.18 8.67
CA SER A 43 -3.97 19.10 9.13
C SER A 43 -3.93 18.29 10.43
N LYS A 44 -2.88 17.47 10.61
CA LYS A 44 -2.65 16.72 11.84
C LYS A 44 -1.39 17.25 12.53
N GLU A 45 -1.53 17.52 13.82
CA GLU A 45 -0.42 17.84 14.71
C GLU A 45 0.45 16.60 14.93
N MET A 46 1.75 16.76 14.76
CA MET A 46 2.78 15.74 14.98
C MET A 46 3.90 16.33 15.83
N GLU A 47 4.64 15.45 16.49
CA GLU A 47 5.86 15.82 17.21
C GLU A 47 7.04 15.02 16.66
N SER A 48 8.21 15.65 16.63
CA SER A 48 9.46 14.95 16.34
C SER A 48 9.77 13.90 17.43
N PRO A 49 10.75 13.02 17.20
CA PRO A 49 11.42 12.33 18.29
C PRO A 49 11.88 13.30 19.38
N ARG A 50 12.08 12.77 20.58
CA ARG A 50 12.65 13.52 21.69
C ARG A 50 14.17 13.57 21.53
N PHE A 51 14.73 14.77 21.54
CA PHE A 51 16.14 15.07 21.39
C PHE A 51 16.75 15.54 22.71
N ASP A 52 18.08 15.47 22.78
CA ASP A 52 18.84 15.83 23.98
C ASP A 52 19.13 17.33 24.02
N THR A 53 19.16 17.98 22.86
CA THR A 53 19.43 19.40 22.72
C THR A 53 18.30 20.15 22.04
N ILE A 54 18.18 21.45 22.34
CA ILE A 54 17.24 22.35 21.66
C ILE A 54 17.58 22.47 20.17
N GLN A 55 18.87 22.45 19.83
CA GLN A 55 19.34 22.63 18.46
C GLN A 55 18.89 21.48 17.55
N GLU A 56 18.97 20.23 18.01
CA GLU A 56 18.49 19.07 17.25
C GLU A 56 16.99 19.17 16.93
N ALA A 57 16.18 19.66 17.88
CA ALA A 57 14.75 19.90 17.64
C ALA A 57 14.55 21.00 16.58
N VAL A 58 15.35 22.07 16.61
CA VAL A 58 15.30 23.15 15.60
C VAL A 58 15.71 22.65 14.22
N ASP A 59 16.80 21.89 14.13
CA ASP A 59 17.31 21.32 12.86
C ASP A 59 16.27 20.37 12.25
N PHE A 60 15.61 19.56 13.08
CA PHE A 60 14.47 18.76 12.64
C PHE A 60 13.34 19.63 12.07
N GLY A 61 13.02 20.75 12.72
CA GLY A 61 12.05 21.73 12.22
C GLY A 61 12.41 22.28 10.83
N ILE A 62 13.69 22.61 10.60
CA ILE A 62 14.19 23.05 9.29
C ILE A 62 14.00 21.96 8.23
N LEU A 63 14.30 20.71 8.57
CA LEU A 63 14.09 19.57 7.66
C LEU A 63 12.60 19.38 7.31
N ILE A 64 11.70 19.56 8.28
CA ILE A 64 10.25 19.48 8.07
C ILE A 64 9.76 20.61 7.14
N GLU A 65 10.19 21.84 7.37
CA GLU A 65 9.83 22.98 6.51
C GLU A 65 10.38 22.79 5.08
N ALA A 66 11.61 22.29 4.93
CA ALA A 66 12.16 21.92 3.63
C ALA A 66 11.30 20.85 2.93
N LYS A 67 10.87 19.80 3.63
CA LYS A 67 9.96 18.77 3.10
C LYS A 67 8.59 19.34 2.71
N LYS A 68 8.09 20.32 3.47
CA LYS A 68 6.82 21.00 3.21
C LYS A 68 6.90 21.89 1.95
N ILE A 69 7.97 22.66 1.80
CA ILE A 69 8.26 23.46 0.59
C ILE A 69 8.35 22.55 -0.63
N GLN A 70 9.02 21.41 -0.50
CA GLN A 70 9.10 20.40 -1.56
C GLN A 70 7.79 19.63 -1.82
N LYS A 71 6.72 19.90 -1.06
CA LYS A 71 5.44 19.15 -1.09
C LYS A 71 5.61 17.64 -0.86
N LYS A 72 6.67 17.24 -0.17
CA LYS A 72 6.99 15.85 0.20
C LYS A 72 6.52 15.48 1.60
N LEU A 73 6.15 16.46 2.42
CA LEU A 73 5.58 16.21 3.74
C LEU A 73 4.11 15.77 3.60
N LYS A 74 3.87 14.47 3.56
CA LYS A 74 2.54 13.86 3.46
C LYS A 74 2.16 13.21 4.76
N TYR A 75 0.93 13.46 5.20
CA TYR A 75 0.36 12.76 6.35
C TYR A 75 -0.25 11.47 5.84
N THR A 76 0.43 10.36 6.07
CA THR A 76 -0.20 9.04 5.97
C THR A 76 -0.91 8.83 7.30
N ASP A 77 -2.21 9.13 7.38
CA ASP A 77 -3.07 8.28 8.23
C ASP A 77 -2.80 6.84 7.79
N ASP A 78 -2.95 5.88 8.70
CA ASP A 78 -2.81 4.44 8.43
C ASP A 78 -3.84 3.98 7.40
N LEU A 79 -3.70 4.45 6.16
CA LEU A 79 -4.46 4.03 5.01
C LEU A 79 -4.01 2.60 4.84
N THR A 80 -4.88 1.69 5.25
CA THR A 80 -4.58 0.27 5.13
C THR A 80 -4.87 -0.18 3.71
N VAL A 81 -4.25 -1.29 3.31
CA VAL A 81 -4.59 -1.96 2.06
C VAL A 81 -6.09 -2.27 1.99
N ARG A 82 -6.73 -2.58 3.12
CA ARG A 82 -8.19 -2.78 3.20
C ARG A 82 -8.96 -1.54 2.80
N THR A 83 -8.74 -0.42 3.48
CA THR A 83 -9.47 0.82 3.21
C THR A 83 -9.24 1.27 1.77
N TRP A 84 -7.99 1.20 1.30
CA TRP A 84 -7.67 1.58 -0.07
C TRP A 84 -8.31 0.65 -1.11
N SER A 85 -8.32 -0.67 -0.89
CA SER A 85 -8.92 -1.63 -1.83
C SER A 85 -10.41 -1.35 -2.09
N GLN A 86 -11.15 -0.90 -1.08
CA GLN A 86 -12.57 -0.56 -1.20
C GLN A 86 -12.76 0.73 -2.02
N THR A 87 -11.97 1.77 -1.72
CA THR A 87 -11.98 3.02 -2.48
C THR A 87 -11.60 2.78 -3.94
N TRP A 88 -10.53 2.03 -4.18
CA TRP A 88 -10.07 1.69 -5.52
C TRP A 88 -11.10 0.90 -6.31
N LEU A 89 -11.75 -0.12 -5.70
CA LEU A 89 -12.73 -0.93 -6.41
C LEU A 89 -13.92 -0.09 -6.89
N LYS A 90 -14.41 0.84 -6.05
CA LYS A 90 -15.47 1.79 -6.44
C LYS A 90 -15.03 2.66 -7.62
N ALA A 91 -13.84 3.25 -7.52
CA ALA A 91 -13.27 4.07 -8.60
C ALA A 91 -13.12 3.26 -9.90
N TYR A 92 -12.57 2.05 -9.82
CA TYR A 92 -12.39 1.16 -10.97
C TYR A 92 -13.72 0.82 -11.68
N ILE A 93 -14.78 0.57 -10.92
CA ILE A 93 -16.11 0.28 -11.49
C ILE A 93 -16.66 1.52 -12.20
N MET A 94 -16.57 2.70 -11.59
CA MET A 94 -17.05 3.95 -12.19
C MET A 94 -16.23 4.39 -13.40
N GLU A 95 -14.91 4.22 -13.36
CA GLU A 95 -14.00 4.66 -14.43
C GLU A 95 -14.02 3.74 -15.66
N ARG A 96 -14.32 2.46 -15.49
CA ARG A 96 -14.14 1.46 -16.55
C ARG A 96 -15.39 0.70 -16.94
N GLU A 97 -16.46 0.81 -16.17
CA GLU A 97 -17.73 0.08 -16.38
C GLU A 97 -17.51 -1.39 -16.79
N PRO A 98 -16.69 -2.17 -16.04
CA PRO A 98 -16.29 -3.49 -16.46
C PRO A 98 -17.46 -4.48 -16.38
N ALA A 99 -17.41 -5.53 -17.21
CA ALA A 99 -18.36 -6.63 -17.15
C ALA A 99 -18.43 -7.26 -15.75
N GLY A 100 -19.61 -7.75 -15.35
CA GLY A 100 -19.83 -8.29 -13.99
C GLY A 100 -18.88 -9.42 -13.60
N ASN A 101 -18.46 -10.27 -14.55
CA ASN A 101 -17.47 -11.33 -14.28
C ASN A 101 -16.08 -10.75 -13.95
N THR A 102 -15.71 -9.63 -14.57
CA THR A 102 -14.46 -8.93 -14.28
C THR A 102 -14.49 -8.34 -12.87
N ILE A 103 -15.63 -7.75 -12.45
CA ILE A 103 -15.82 -7.26 -11.07
C ILE A 103 -15.62 -8.40 -10.07
N LYS A 104 -16.31 -9.54 -10.26
CA LYS A 104 -16.17 -10.73 -9.40
C LYS A 104 -14.72 -11.22 -9.29
N ASN A 105 -13.99 -11.21 -10.41
CA ASN A 105 -12.58 -11.59 -10.42
C ASN A 105 -11.70 -10.61 -9.62
N ARG A 106 -11.98 -9.29 -9.68
CA ARG A 106 -11.27 -8.28 -8.86
C ARG A 106 -11.60 -8.44 -7.38
N GLU A 107 -12.87 -8.59 -7.03
CA GLU A 107 -13.32 -8.84 -5.66
C GLU A 107 -12.67 -10.10 -5.07
N TYR A 108 -12.64 -11.18 -5.85
CA TYR A 108 -11.96 -12.41 -5.45
C TYR A 108 -10.47 -12.16 -5.16
N GLY A 109 -9.78 -11.50 -6.09
CA GLY A 109 -8.35 -11.20 -5.96
C GLY A 109 -8.04 -10.35 -4.73
N LEU A 110 -8.78 -9.25 -4.55
CA LEU A 110 -8.65 -8.38 -3.38
C LEU A 110 -8.94 -9.14 -2.09
N ARG A 111 -10.00 -9.93 -2.02
CA ARG A 111 -10.34 -10.70 -0.82
C ARG A 111 -9.20 -11.63 -0.39
N VAL A 112 -8.49 -12.25 -1.34
CA VAL A 112 -7.32 -13.09 -1.02
C VAL A 112 -6.15 -12.24 -0.56
N LEU A 113 -5.84 -11.13 -1.24
CA LEU A 113 -4.80 -10.18 -0.85
C LEU A 113 -5.00 -9.66 0.58
N LEU A 114 -6.24 -9.29 0.93
CA LEU A 114 -6.60 -8.72 2.23
C LEU A 114 -6.44 -9.68 3.41
N LYS A 115 -6.35 -10.99 3.17
CA LYS A 115 -6.03 -11.95 4.24
C LYS A 115 -4.60 -11.77 4.74
N GLN A 116 -3.68 -11.39 3.86
CA GLN A 116 -2.28 -11.18 4.19
C GLN A 116 -1.99 -9.72 4.53
N PHE A 117 -2.46 -8.79 3.70
CA PHE A 117 -2.06 -7.39 3.78
C PHE A 117 -3.13 -6.44 4.31
N GLY A 118 -4.33 -6.93 4.64
CA GLY A 118 -5.47 -6.05 4.91
C GLY A 118 -5.26 -5.07 6.08
N GLY A 119 -4.44 -5.43 7.07
CA GLY A 119 -4.08 -4.56 8.19
C GLY A 119 -2.79 -3.76 7.99
N PHE A 120 -2.06 -4.00 6.90
CA PHE A 120 -0.83 -3.28 6.59
C PHE A 120 -1.18 -1.90 6.07
N SER A 121 -0.38 -0.90 6.43
CA SER A 121 -0.38 0.37 5.71
C SER A 121 0.01 0.12 4.25
N ILE A 122 -0.64 0.81 3.31
CA ILE A 122 -0.32 0.65 1.88
C ILE A 122 1.15 1.00 1.59
N VAL A 123 1.75 1.93 2.34
CA VAL A 123 3.17 2.33 2.16
C VAL A 123 4.16 1.29 2.66
N ASP A 124 3.73 0.38 3.55
CA ASP A 124 4.60 -0.59 4.22
C ASP A 124 4.67 -1.94 3.49
N VAL A 125 3.87 -2.13 2.44
CA VAL A 125 3.92 -3.36 1.65
C VAL A 125 5.18 -3.35 0.80
N SER A 126 6.17 -4.17 1.16
CA SER A 126 7.41 -4.29 0.39
C SER A 126 7.28 -5.23 -0.81
N VAL A 127 8.16 -5.06 -1.80
CA VAL A 127 8.27 -5.94 -2.98
C VAL A 127 8.56 -7.39 -2.57
N SER A 128 9.45 -7.60 -1.59
CA SER A 128 9.78 -8.94 -1.10
C SER A 128 8.57 -9.63 -0.47
N GLN A 129 7.85 -8.96 0.42
CA GLN A 129 6.66 -9.52 1.05
C GLN A 129 5.57 -9.86 0.02
N TYR A 130 5.41 -9.01 -1.00
CA TYR A 130 4.46 -9.28 -2.08
C TYR A 130 4.89 -10.50 -2.92
N GLN A 131 6.18 -10.64 -3.21
CA GLN A 131 6.71 -11.80 -3.92
C GLN A 131 6.54 -13.10 -3.11
N ASP A 132 6.81 -13.07 -1.81
CA ASP A 132 6.60 -14.19 -0.89
C ASP A 132 5.13 -14.60 -0.81
N PHE A 133 4.22 -13.62 -0.87
CA PHE A 133 2.78 -13.89 -0.96
C PHE A 133 2.43 -14.68 -2.24
N LEU A 134 3.02 -14.35 -3.39
CA LEU A 134 2.79 -15.13 -4.62
C LEU A 134 3.34 -16.56 -4.52
N TYR A 135 4.49 -16.74 -3.86
CA TYR A 135 5.06 -18.06 -3.58
C TYR A 135 4.16 -18.88 -2.66
N LYS A 136 3.66 -18.27 -1.58
CA LYS A 136 2.71 -18.90 -0.67
C LYS A 136 1.43 -19.36 -1.38
N LEU A 137 0.88 -18.55 -2.29
CA LEU A 137 -0.28 -18.98 -3.09
C LEU A 137 0.02 -20.21 -3.94
N LYS A 138 1.25 -20.34 -4.45
CA LYS A 138 1.68 -21.50 -5.22
C LYS A 138 1.83 -22.74 -4.33
N GLU A 139 2.40 -22.57 -3.14
CA GLU A 139 2.52 -23.61 -2.12
C GLU A 139 1.16 -24.10 -1.63
N ASP A 140 0.19 -23.19 -1.48
CA ASP A 140 -1.22 -23.46 -1.18
C ASP A 140 -1.97 -24.16 -2.34
N GLY A 141 -1.28 -24.54 -3.41
CA GLY A 141 -1.82 -25.30 -4.53
C GLY A 141 -2.69 -24.49 -5.50
N LYS A 142 -2.64 -23.15 -5.48
CA LYS A 142 -3.38 -22.35 -6.46
C LYS A 142 -2.82 -22.56 -7.88
N SER A 143 -3.72 -22.66 -8.85
CA SER A 143 -3.35 -22.71 -10.26
C SER A 143 -2.71 -21.39 -10.68
N ARG A 144 -1.90 -21.40 -11.75
CA ARG A 144 -1.29 -20.17 -12.25
C ARG A 144 -2.33 -19.15 -12.70
N SER A 145 -3.44 -19.61 -13.28
CA SER A 145 -4.54 -18.73 -13.68
C SER A 145 -5.16 -18.01 -12.49
N THR A 146 -5.39 -18.72 -11.36
CA THR A 146 -5.90 -18.10 -10.14
C THR A 146 -4.92 -17.10 -9.54
N ILE A 147 -3.62 -17.44 -9.48
CA ILE A 147 -2.59 -16.51 -9.00
C ILE A 147 -2.54 -15.27 -9.90
N THR A 148 -2.66 -15.45 -11.22
CA THR A 148 -2.71 -14.34 -12.18
C THR A 148 -3.89 -13.42 -11.90
N THR A 149 -5.10 -13.97 -11.70
CA THR A 149 -6.28 -13.16 -11.33
C THR A 149 -6.07 -12.35 -10.06
N ILE A 150 -5.46 -12.95 -9.03
CA ILE A 150 -5.14 -12.27 -7.77
C ILE A 150 -4.12 -11.15 -8.01
N HIS A 151 -3.03 -11.46 -8.72
CA HIS A 151 -1.97 -10.50 -9.03
C HIS A 151 -2.49 -9.32 -9.85
N THR A 152 -3.30 -9.57 -10.88
CA THR A 152 -3.91 -8.51 -11.69
C THR A 152 -4.75 -7.54 -10.84
N ALA A 153 -5.54 -8.05 -9.90
CA ALA A 153 -6.35 -7.19 -9.02
C ALA A 153 -5.46 -6.33 -8.11
N ALA A 154 -4.44 -6.94 -7.49
CA ALA A 154 -3.51 -6.24 -6.63
C ALA A 154 -2.68 -5.18 -7.39
N SER A 155 -2.17 -5.54 -8.56
CA SER A 155 -1.33 -4.65 -9.37
C SER A 155 -2.09 -3.42 -9.83
N LEU A 156 -3.30 -3.56 -10.37
CA LEU A 156 -4.12 -2.40 -10.75
C LEU A 156 -4.44 -1.48 -9.55
N MET A 157 -4.63 -2.05 -8.36
CA MET A 157 -4.90 -1.29 -7.14
C MET A 157 -3.67 -0.51 -6.66
N PHE A 158 -2.49 -1.13 -6.60
CA PHE A 158 -1.25 -0.48 -6.19
C PHE A 158 -0.75 0.52 -7.23
N GLU A 159 -0.86 0.20 -8.52
CA GLU A 159 -0.57 1.12 -9.62
C GLU A 159 -1.46 2.37 -9.53
N HIS A 160 -2.76 2.19 -9.29
CA HIS A 160 -3.68 3.31 -9.10
C HIS A 160 -3.28 4.16 -7.88
N ALA A 161 -2.84 3.52 -6.78
CA ALA A 161 -2.35 4.24 -5.61
C ALA A 161 -1.09 5.05 -5.88
N LYS A 162 -0.16 4.49 -6.64
CA LYS A 162 1.05 5.18 -7.11
C LYS A 162 0.68 6.39 -7.98
N ARG A 163 -0.25 6.22 -8.93
CA ARG A 163 -0.75 7.32 -9.79
C ARG A 163 -1.41 8.44 -8.98
N LYS A 164 -2.10 8.12 -7.89
CA LYS A 164 -2.68 9.09 -6.95
C LYS A 164 -1.65 9.67 -5.96
N GLY A 165 -0.39 9.23 -6.02
CA GLY A 165 0.69 9.71 -5.16
C GLY A 165 0.58 9.27 -3.71
N LEU A 166 -0.15 8.18 -3.43
CA LEU A 166 -0.30 7.60 -2.09
C LEU A 166 0.91 6.74 -1.69
N ILE A 167 1.57 6.15 -2.69
CA ILE A 167 2.84 5.42 -2.55
C ILE A 167 3.84 5.97 -3.56
N GLU A 168 5.12 5.86 -3.23
CA GLU A 168 6.22 6.26 -4.11
C GLU A 168 6.50 5.20 -5.18
N PHE A 169 6.46 3.92 -4.79
CA PHE A 169 6.68 2.79 -5.69
C PHE A 169 5.53 1.77 -5.57
N ASP A 170 5.31 0.99 -6.63
CA ASP A 170 4.32 -0.08 -6.66
C ASP A 170 5.01 -1.41 -6.29
N PRO A 171 4.62 -2.08 -5.19
CA PRO A 171 5.25 -3.31 -4.73
C PRO A 171 5.03 -4.51 -5.67
N THR A 172 4.14 -4.38 -6.66
CA THR A 172 3.78 -5.44 -7.60
C THR A 172 4.48 -5.34 -8.95
N ALA A 173 5.12 -4.20 -9.25
CA ALA A 173 5.58 -3.84 -10.60
C ALA A 173 6.51 -4.90 -11.22
N ASP A 174 7.44 -5.43 -10.42
CA ASP A 174 8.43 -6.42 -10.86
C ASP A 174 8.14 -7.84 -10.33
N ALA A 175 6.91 -8.07 -9.84
CA ALA A 175 6.56 -9.35 -9.24
C ALA A 175 6.44 -10.46 -10.30
N VAL A 176 7.02 -11.63 -10.00
CA VAL A 176 7.04 -12.77 -10.90
C VAL A 176 6.01 -13.80 -10.48
N ILE A 177 5.04 -14.07 -11.37
CA ILE A 177 4.04 -15.13 -11.18
C ILE A 177 4.73 -16.52 -11.29
N PRO A 178 4.65 -17.38 -10.26
CA PRO A 178 5.26 -18.71 -10.26
C PRO A 178 4.82 -19.59 -11.45
N LYS A 179 5.79 -20.29 -12.06
CA LYS A 179 5.52 -21.21 -13.17
C LYS A 179 4.76 -22.45 -12.68
N GLU A 180 3.98 -23.06 -13.56
CA GLU A 180 3.42 -24.38 -13.29
C GLU A 180 4.53 -25.42 -13.41
N LYS A 181 4.56 -26.40 -12.49
CA LYS A 181 5.35 -27.61 -12.69
C LYS A 181 4.71 -28.31 -13.89
N LYS A 182 5.40 -28.34 -15.02
CA LYS A 182 5.00 -29.22 -16.13
C LYS A 182 5.05 -30.63 -15.57
N THR A 183 3.90 -31.27 -15.40
CA THR A 183 3.86 -32.73 -15.28
C THR A 183 4.52 -33.25 -16.55
N ALA A 184 5.66 -33.95 -16.42
CA ALA A 184 6.24 -34.66 -17.53
C ALA A 184 5.14 -35.58 -18.08
N ARG A 185 4.60 -35.27 -19.26
CA ARG A 185 3.72 -36.18 -19.97
C ARG A 185 4.51 -37.48 -20.11
N LYS A 186 4.00 -38.59 -19.56
CA LYS A 186 4.53 -39.92 -19.89
C LYS A 186 4.46 -40.04 -21.42
N ILE A 187 5.61 -40.07 -22.06
CA ILE A 187 5.76 -40.38 -23.48
C ILE A 187 5.24 -41.82 -23.64
N GLY A 188 4.02 -42.02 -24.14
CA GLY A 188 3.49 -43.37 -24.24
C GLY A 188 2.04 -43.58 -24.68
N GLU A 189 1.16 -42.58 -24.70
CA GLU A 189 -0.21 -42.79 -25.23
C GLU A 189 -0.26 -42.50 -26.73
N LYS A 190 -0.12 -43.57 -27.52
CA LYS A 190 -0.32 -43.59 -28.97
C LYS A 190 -1.71 -43.05 -29.31
N ASN A 191 -1.75 -42.06 -30.21
CA ASN A 191 -2.93 -41.58 -30.90
C ASN A 191 -3.73 -42.76 -31.49
N LYS A 192 -4.88 -43.09 -30.90
CA LYS A 192 -5.92 -43.82 -31.64
C LYS A 192 -6.57 -42.82 -32.60
N SER A 193 -6.22 -42.95 -33.87
CA SER A 193 -6.86 -42.28 -35.00
C SER A 193 -8.37 -42.53 -34.99
N SER A 194 -9.17 -41.48 -34.99
CA SER A 194 -10.58 -41.57 -35.39
C SER A 194 -10.65 -41.56 -36.93
N PRO A 195 -11.37 -42.49 -37.59
CA PRO A 195 -11.46 -42.52 -39.04
C PRO A 195 -12.28 -41.34 -39.58
N ASN A 196 -11.74 -40.71 -40.62
CA ASN A 196 -12.37 -39.69 -41.45
C ASN A 196 -13.64 -40.26 -42.11
N PHE A 197 -14.83 -39.74 -41.78
CA PHE A 197 -16.04 -39.96 -42.58
C PHE A 197 -16.29 -38.74 -43.47
N SER A 198 -15.60 -38.68 -44.60
CA SER A 198 -16.08 -37.91 -45.75
C SER A 198 -16.95 -38.85 -46.59
N ARG A 199 -18.27 -38.69 -46.53
CA ARG A 199 -19.17 -39.24 -47.55
C ARG A 199 -19.60 -38.13 -48.50
N ARG A 200 -19.19 -38.27 -49.75
CA ARG A 200 -19.71 -37.58 -50.94
C ARG A 200 -20.83 -38.43 -51.56
N THR A 201 -21.65 -37.75 -52.38
CA THR A 201 -22.75 -38.22 -53.26
C THR A 201 -24.10 -38.36 -52.53
N ASN A 202 -25.19 -37.79 -53.03
CA ASN A 202 -25.62 -37.58 -54.43
C ASN A 202 -25.91 -36.13 -54.77
#